data_AF-A0A943WVE8-F1
#
_entry.id   AF-A0A943WVE8-F1
#
_cell.length_a   1.000
_cell.length_b   1.000
_cell.length_c   1.000
_cell.angle_alpha   90.00
_cell.angle_beta   90.00
_cell.angle_gamma   90.00
#
_symmetry.space_group_name_H-M   'P 1'
#
loop_
_entity.id
_entity.type
_entity.pdbx_description
1 polymer ?
#
loop_
_entity_poly.entity_id
_entity_poly.type
_entity_poly.pdbx_seq_one_letter_code
_entity_poly.pdbx_strand_id
1 'polypeptide(L)' 'MGKTSSAVKYKYNKKAYKAFNVQIKPEIFDRIDRYCKENNISRSQFLLAAINTLSPDEEVKD' A
#
# COMPACT_ATOMS: atom_id res chain seq x y z
N MET A 1 -23.39 -18.33 -11.13
CA MET A 1 -22.33 -17.48 -10.53
C MET A 1 -21.08 -18.34 -10.40
N GLY A 2 -20.07 -18.12 -11.26
CA GLY A 2 -18.92 -19.01 -11.39
C GLY A 2 -18.04 -19.00 -10.14
N LYS A 3 -17.76 -20.19 -9.59
CA LYS A 3 -16.76 -20.39 -8.53
C LYS A 3 -15.37 -20.16 -9.14
N THR A 4 -14.90 -18.92 -9.19
CA THR A 4 -13.49 -18.65 -9.44
C THR A 4 -12.72 -19.16 -8.22
N SER A 5 -12.15 -20.36 -8.38
CA SER A 5 -11.36 -21.04 -7.36
C SER A 5 -10.36 -20.05 -6.76
N SER A 6 -10.21 -20.04 -5.44
CA SER A 6 -9.29 -19.16 -4.70
C SER A 6 -7.87 -19.14 -5.30
N ALA A 7 -7.48 -20.21 -6.00
CA ALA A 7 -6.26 -20.33 -6.78
C ALA A 7 -6.11 -19.28 -7.91
N VAL A 8 -7.20 -18.90 -8.58
CA VAL A 8 -7.20 -17.88 -9.65
C VAL A 8 -7.01 -16.48 -9.06
N LYS A 9 -7.70 -16.17 -7.96
CA LYS A 9 -7.52 -14.90 -7.21
C LYS A 9 -6.09 -14.78 -6.68
N TYR A 10 -5.54 -15.87 -6.16
CA TYR A 10 -4.15 -15.91 -5.69
C TYR A 10 -3.14 -15.64 -6.82
N LYS A 11 -3.31 -16.27 -7.98
CA LYS A 11 -2.45 -16.02 -9.16
C LYS A 11 -2.52 -14.56 -9.63
N TYR A 12 -3.71 -13.95 -9.64
CA TYR A 12 -3.88 -12.55 -10.02
C TYR A 12 -3.19 -11.61 -9.03
N ASN A 13 -3.43 -11.79 -7.73
CA ASN A 13 -2.83 -10.95 -6.70
C ASN A 13 -1.30 -11.01 -6.73
N LYS A 14 -0.70 -12.18 -6.97
CA LYS A 14 0.76 -12.32 -7.08
C LYS A 14 1.33 -11.63 -8.32
N LYS A 15 0.56 -11.51 -9.41
CA LYS A 15 0.99 -10.85 -10.65
C LYS A 15 0.87 -9.33 -10.53
N ALA A 16 -0.19 -8.84 -9.88
CA ALA A 16 -0.50 -7.42 -9.78
C ALA A 16 0.19 -6.71 -8.61
N TYR A 17 0.46 -7.41 -7.50
CA TYR A 17 0.99 -6.81 -6.28
C TYR A 17 2.33 -7.44 -5.87
N LYS A 18 3.28 -6.60 -5.49
CA LYS A 18 4.52 -7.01 -4.82
C LYS A 18 4.37 -6.79 -3.32
N ALA A 19 4.74 -7.78 -2.52
CA ALA A 19 4.75 -7.65 -1.06
C ALA A 19 5.95 -6.80 -0.63
N PHE A 20 5.69 -5.77 0.19
CA PHE A 20 6.72 -4.93 0.80
C PHE A 20 6.59 -5.06 2.33
N ASN A 21 7.57 -5.75 2.94
CA ASN A 21 7.58 -6.03 4.37
C ASN A 21 8.79 -5.35 5.00
N VAL A 22 8.56 -4.50 6.01
CA VAL A 22 9.61 -3.84 6.79
C VAL A 22 9.20 -3.88 8.26
N GLN A 23 10.15 -4.20 9.13
CA GLN A 23 9.97 -4.07 10.57
C GLN A 23 10.39 -2.66 10.99
N ILE A 24 9.48 -1.94 11.64
CA ILE A 24 9.70 -0.60 12.18
C ILE A 24 9.40 -0.59 13.67
N LYS A 25 9.95 0.39 14.38
CA LYS A 25 9.65 0.57 15.80
C LYS A 25 8.15 0.84 16.01
N PRO A 26 7.56 0.39 17.13
CA PRO A 26 6.14 0.59 17.43
C PRO A 26 5.73 2.07 17.39
N GLU A 27 6.58 2.95 17.92
CA GLU A 27 6.38 4.40 17.93
C GLU A 27 6.18 5.01 16.52
N ILE A 28 6.90 4.49 15.52
CA ILE A 28 6.78 4.93 14.13
C ILE A 28 5.49 4.39 13.53
N PHE A 29 5.18 3.11 13.80
CA PHE A 29 3.94 2.49 13.34
C PHE A 29 2.70 3.22 13.86
N ASP A 30 2.65 3.53 15.16
CA ASP A 30 1.53 4.24 15.78
C ASP A 30 1.35 5.66 15.23
N ARG A 31 2.46 6.30 14.85
CA ARG A 31 2.42 7.61 14.19
C ARG A 31 1.82 7.50 12.78
N ILE A 32 2.24 6.52 11.99
CA ILE A 32 1.71 6.27 10.65
C ILE A 32 0.23 5.87 10.73
N ASP A 33 -0.14 4.99 11.66
CA ASP A 33 -1.51 4.50 11.83
C ASP A 33 -2.47 5.63 12.22
N ARG A 34 -2.09 6.51 13.16
CA ARG A 34 -2.87 7.71 13.49
C ARG A 34 -3.09 8.60 12.29
N TYR A 35 -2.02 8.93 11.56
CA TYR A 35 -2.13 9.75 10.36
C TYR A 35 -3.07 9.12 9.31
N CYS A 36 -2.96 7.81 9.09
CA CYS A 36 -3.84 7.09 8.16
C CYS A 36 -5.31 7.17 8.58
N LYS A 37 -5.59 6.99 9.89
CA LYS A 37 -6.95 7.07 10.46
C LYS A 37 -7.54 8.47 10.35
N GLU A 38 -6.77 9.50 10.71
CA GLU A 38 -7.21 10.89 10.66
C GLU A 38 -7.54 11.34 9.23
N ASN A 39 -6.72 10.91 8.25
CA ASN A 39 -6.90 11.28 6.85
C ASN A 39 -7.77 10.30 6.06
N ASN A 40 -8.32 9.25 6.69
CA ASN A 40 -9.09 8.18 6.04
C ASN A 40 -8.37 7.56 4.83
N ILE A 41 -7.05 7.39 4.92
CA ILE A 41 -6.23 6.78 3.86
C ILE A 41 -5.68 5.42 4.28
N SER A 42 -5.37 4.58 3.30
CA SER A 42 -4.64 3.33 3.56
C SER A 42 -3.14 3.60 3.76
N ARG A 43 -2.44 2.63 4.36
CA ARG A 43 -0.97 2.66 4.49
C ARG A 43 -0.26 2.71 3.13
N SER A 44 -0.84 2.10 2.10
CA SER A 44 -0.30 2.17 0.73
C SER A 44 -0.46 3.56 0.12
N GLN A 45 -1.60 4.23 0.38
CA GLN A 45 -1.82 5.62 -0.02
C GLN A 45 -0.88 6.57 0.73
N PHE A 46 -0.65 6.34 2.02
CA PHE A 46 0.38 7.05 2.78
C PHE A 46 1.77 6.91 2.15
N LEU A 47 2.16 5.69 1.76
CA LEU A 47 3.45 5.45 1.10
C LEU A 47 3.54 6.20 -0.24
N LEU A 48 2.48 6.18 -1.05
CA LEU A 48 2.44 6.91 -2.32
C LEU A 48 2.55 8.43 -2.11
N ALA A 49 1.81 8.98 -1.15
CA ALA A 49 1.90 10.39 -0.80
C ALA A 49 3.31 10.78 -0.32
N ALA A 50 3.95 9.92 0.46
CA ALA A 50 5.34 10.14 0.89
C ALA A 50 6.30 10.12 -0.30
N ILE A 51 6.15 9.18 -1.23
CA ILE A 51 6.95 9.12 -2.46
C ILE A 51 6.76 10.40 -3.29
N ASN A 52 5.52 10.80 -3.56
CA ASN A 52 5.22 12.01 -4.32
C ASN A 52 5.78 13.28 -3.67
N THR A 53 5.83 13.32 -2.34
CA THR A 53 6.41 14.45 -1.59
C THR A 53 7.94 14.46 -1.67
N LEU A 54 8.57 13.29 -1.67
CA LEU A 54 10.03 13.15 -1.71
C LEU A 54 10.59 13.22 -3.14
N SER A 55 9.78 12.92 -4.14
CA SER A 55 10.12 12.85 -5.57
C SER A 55 9.10 13.60 -6.42
N PRO A 56 8.98 14.93 -6.29
CA PRO A 56 7.98 15.73 -7.01
C PRO A 56 8.16 15.76 -8.54
N ASP A 57 9.27 15.25 -9.08
CA ASP A 57 9.63 15.29 -10.51
C ASP A 57 9.27 14.01 -11.30
N GLU A 58 8.86 12.92 -10.64
CA GLU A 58 8.38 11.72 -11.36
C GLU A 58 6.85 11.72 -11.43
N GLU A 59 6.29 12.22 -12.54
CA GLU A 59 4.90 11.96 -12.92
C GLU A 59 4.69 10.44 -13.04
N VAL A 60 4.06 9.84 -12.03
CA VAL A 60 3.62 8.45 -12.08
C VAL A 60 2.49 8.36 -13.12
N LYS A 61 2.82 7.88 -14.33
CA LYS A 61 1.82 7.51 -15.33
C LYS A 61 1.03 6.29 -14.82
N ASP A 62 -0.28 6.48 -14.66
CA ASP A 62 -1.32 5.47 -14.37
C ASP A 62 -1.22 4.23 -15.27
#